data_AF-A0A2D6PX13-F1
#
_entry.id   AF-A0A2D6PX13-F1
#
_cell.length_a   1.000
_cell.length_b   1.000
_cell.length_c   1.000
_cell.angle_alpha   90.00
_cell.angle_beta   90.00
_cell.angle_gamma   90.00
#
_symmetry.space_group_name_H-M   'P 1'
#
loop_
_entity.id
_entity.type
_entity.pdbx_description
1 polymer ?
#
loop_
_entity_poly.entity_id
_entity_poly.type
_entity_poly.pdbx_seq_one_letter_code
_entity_poly.pdbx_strand_id
1 'polypeptide(L)'
;MASHYDQSKNCRVGTMDEKQFYSEAGKASAAYFKALMAAWEKKGGTLKWGAGGVGLRGEVGGKEVGICFLAPAYGNKKDRIEFSLNPLAKQIGAPRCETLKTSLQKAAGDHLKGASMVSIVEPGDLSAAGQKSMTTALGKVIA
;
A
#
# COMPACT_ATOMS: atom_id res chain seq x y z
N MET A 1 4.55 -22.06 -0.29
CA MET A 1 4.06 -22.25 1.09
C MET A 1 3.25 -21.03 1.48
N ALA A 2 2.06 -21.23 2.04
CA ALA A 2 1.21 -20.13 2.54
C ALA A 2 1.95 -19.32 3.60
N SER A 3 1.59 -18.05 3.72
CA SER A 3 2.26 -17.15 4.65
C SER A 3 1.96 -17.51 6.11
N HIS A 4 2.97 -17.48 6.97
CA HIS A 4 2.81 -17.74 8.41
C HIS A 4 3.86 -16.97 9.23
N TYR A 5 3.66 -16.93 10.55
CA TYR A 5 4.65 -16.37 11.48
C TYR A 5 5.73 -17.37 11.83
N ASP A 6 6.96 -17.01 11.49
CA ASP A 6 8.15 -17.68 11.95
C ASP A 6 8.57 -17.04 13.28
N GLN A 7 8.31 -17.75 14.38
CA GLN A 7 8.68 -17.29 15.73
C GLN A 7 10.19 -17.16 15.89
N SER A 8 10.98 -18.04 15.26
CA SER A 8 12.44 -18.04 15.37
C SER A 8 13.07 -16.81 14.69
N LYS A 9 12.48 -16.39 13.57
CA LYS A 9 12.92 -15.20 12.83
C LYS A 9 12.18 -13.93 13.26
N ASN A 10 11.20 -14.05 14.16
CA ASN A 10 10.29 -13.00 14.58
C ASN A 10 9.70 -12.22 13.37
N CYS A 11 9.35 -12.94 12.31
CA CYS A 11 8.91 -12.33 11.07
C CYS A 11 7.95 -13.21 10.28
N ARG A 12 7.32 -12.62 9.28
CA ARG A 12 6.43 -13.33 8.39
C ARG A 12 7.21 -13.95 7.23
N VAL A 13 6.97 -15.22 6.95
CA VAL A 13 7.64 -15.97 5.88
C VAL A 13 6.62 -16.64 4.96
N GLY A 14 7.05 -17.02 3.75
CA GLY A 14 6.19 -17.60 2.73
C GLY A 14 5.59 -16.56 1.79
N THR A 15 4.51 -16.93 1.11
CA THR A 15 3.78 -16.03 0.21
C THR A 15 2.31 -16.05 0.59
N MET A 16 1.75 -14.86 0.81
CA MET A 16 0.33 -14.67 1.04
C MET A 16 -0.41 -14.69 -0.30
N ASP A 17 -1.59 -15.30 -0.35
CA ASP A 17 -2.51 -15.13 -1.48
C ASP A 17 -3.62 -14.13 -1.14
N GLU A 18 -4.44 -13.79 -2.14
CA GLU A 18 -5.54 -12.85 -1.99
C GLU A 18 -6.55 -13.30 -0.92
N LYS A 19 -6.84 -14.60 -0.85
CA LYS A 19 -7.78 -15.17 0.12
C LYS A 19 -7.27 -14.97 1.54
N GLN A 20 -6.01 -15.31 1.80
CA GLN A 20 -5.38 -15.14 3.09
C GLN A 20 -5.33 -13.65 3.48
N PHE A 21 -4.95 -12.78 2.55
CA PHE A 21 -4.87 -11.33 2.78
C PHE A 21 -6.17 -10.76 3.33
N TYR A 22 -7.31 -11.05 2.69
CA TYR A 22 -8.59 -10.52 3.15
C TYR A 22 -9.13 -11.23 4.39
N SER A 23 -8.73 -12.49 4.63
CA SER A 23 -9.11 -13.17 5.88
C SER A 23 -8.46 -12.57 7.12
N GLU A 24 -7.33 -11.86 6.93
CA GLU A 24 -6.55 -11.26 8.01
C GLU A 24 -6.72 -9.74 8.11
N ALA A 25 -7.17 -9.10 7.02
CA ALA A 25 -7.48 -7.68 7.03
C ALA A 25 -8.73 -7.37 7.87
N GLY A 26 -8.71 -6.26 8.60
CA GLY A 26 -9.92 -5.73 9.25
C GLY A 26 -11.00 -5.45 8.20
N LYS A 27 -12.28 -5.68 8.53
CA LYS A 27 -13.40 -5.64 7.56
C LYS A 27 -13.45 -4.35 6.72
N ALA A 28 -13.25 -3.20 7.35
CA ALA A 28 -13.22 -1.90 6.67
C ALA A 28 -12.00 -1.78 5.74
N SER A 29 -10.81 -2.16 6.21
CA SER A 29 -9.59 -2.16 5.41
C SER A 29 -9.67 -3.15 4.26
N ALA A 30 -10.24 -4.34 4.46
CA ALA A 30 -10.41 -5.35 3.41
C ALA A 30 -11.25 -4.81 2.25
N ALA A 31 -12.36 -4.15 2.55
CA ALA A 31 -13.20 -3.50 1.54
C ALA A 31 -12.43 -2.41 0.77
N TYR A 32 -11.67 -1.59 1.49
CA TYR A 32 -10.90 -0.52 0.88
C TYR A 32 -9.71 -1.04 0.06
N PHE A 33 -8.94 -2.01 0.56
CA PHE A 33 -7.85 -2.65 -0.17
C PHE A 33 -8.32 -3.25 -1.48
N LYS A 34 -9.49 -3.91 -1.47
CA LYS A 34 -10.11 -4.45 -2.69
C LYS A 34 -10.40 -3.36 -3.72
N ALA A 35 -10.99 -2.25 -3.28
CA ALA A 35 -11.26 -1.11 -4.15
C ALA A 35 -9.97 -0.46 -4.69
N LEU A 36 -8.95 -0.33 -3.84
CA LEU A 36 -7.65 0.22 -4.22
C LEU A 36 -6.93 -0.66 -5.24
N MET A 37 -6.85 -1.97 -5.01
CA MET A 37 -6.23 -2.92 -5.95
C MET A 37 -6.93 -2.92 -7.31
N ALA A 38 -8.27 -2.96 -7.32
CA ALA A 38 -9.03 -2.89 -8.57
C ALA A 38 -8.80 -1.56 -9.33
N ALA A 39 -8.75 -0.44 -8.61
CA ALA A 39 -8.46 0.86 -9.21
C ALA A 39 -7.02 0.95 -9.74
N TRP A 40 -6.08 0.26 -9.09
CA TRP A 40 -4.69 0.16 -9.50
C TRP A 40 -4.53 -0.63 -10.80
N GLU A 41 -5.10 -1.83 -10.86
CA GLU A 41 -5.08 -2.69 -12.05
C GLU A 41 -5.76 -2.03 -13.25
N LYS A 42 -6.87 -1.30 -13.03
CA LYS A 42 -7.55 -0.53 -14.09
C LYS A 42 -6.65 0.52 -14.75
N LYS A 43 -5.59 0.97 -14.08
CA LYS A 43 -4.60 1.91 -14.61
C LYS A 43 -3.38 1.21 -15.24
N GLY A 44 -3.43 -0.11 -15.43
CA GLY A 44 -2.32 -0.90 -15.95
C GLY A 44 -1.27 -1.26 -14.88
N GLY A 45 -1.55 -0.99 -13.60
CA GLY A 45 -0.70 -1.44 -12.51
C GLY A 45 -0.80 -2.96 -12.30
N THR A 46 0.22 -3.54 -11.67
CA THR A 46 0.27 -4.97 -11.35
C THR A 46 0.41 -5.19 -9.84
N LEU A 47 -0.01 -6.37 -9.38
CA LEU A 47 0.03 -6.80 -7.99
C LEU A 47 1.13 -7.83 -7.79
N LYS A 48 1.95 -7.66 -6.74
CA LYS A 48 2.98 -8.63 -6.36
C LYS A 48 2.81 -9.08 -4.93
N TRP A 49 2.30 -10.29 -4.76
CA TRP A 49 2.10 -10.91 -3.45
C TRP A 49 3.42 -11.31 -2.78
N GLY A 50 3.50 -11.13 -1.46
CA GLY A 50 4.65 -11.47 -0.64
C GLY A 50 4.23 -12.03 0.71
N ALA A 51 5.18 -12.26 1.62
CA ALA A 51 4.89 -12.86 2.92
C ALA A 51 3.89 -12.03 3.74
N GLY A 52 3.99 -10.70 3.70
CA GLY A 52 3.24 -9.80 4.57
C GLY A 52 2.06 -9.08 3.95
N GLY A 53 1.72 -9.36 2.69
CA GLY A 53 0.80 -8.51 1.95
C GLY A 53 1.09 -8.47 0.45
N VAL A 54 0.75 -7.35 -0.17
CA VAL A 54 0.82 -7.17 -1.63
C VAL A 54 1.46 -5.84 -2.00
N GLY A 55 2.42 -5.88 -2.91
CA GLY A 55 3.02 -4.69 -3.50
C GLY A 55 2.25 -4.20 -4.72
N LEU A 56 1.95 -2.91 -4.76
CA LEU A 56 1.45 -2.22 -5.96
C LEU A 56 2.63 -1.78 -6.83
N ARG A 57 2.70 -2.33 -8.04
CA ARG A 57 3.72 -2.05 -9.05
C ARG A 57 3.09 -1.36 -10.26
N GLY A 58 3.86 -0.54 -10.97
CA GLY A 58 3.40 -0.01 -12.26
C GLY A 58 4.58 0.45 -13.10
N GLU A 59 4.30 1.14 -14.20
CA GLU A 59 5.33 1.54 -15.17
C GLU A 59 5.42 3.06 -15.28
N VAL A 60 6.63 3.60 -15.29
CA VAL A 60 6.90 5.03 -15.55
C VAL A 60 8.07 5.14 -16.51
N GLY A 61 7.82 5.67 -17.71
CA GLY A 61 8.86 5.83 -18.74
C GLY A 61 9.50 4.52 -19.18
N GLY A 62 8.70 3.45 -19.35
CA GLY A 62 9.17 2.13 -19.78
C GLY A 62 9.90 1.32 -18.70
N LYS A 63 9.82 1.73 -17.42
CA LYS A 63 10.46 1.04 -16.29
C LYS A 63 9.43 0.68 -15.23
N GLU A 64 9.52 -0.56 -14.73
CA GLU A 64 8.74 -0.98 -13.58
C GLU A 64 9.20 -0.22 -12.31
N VAL A 65 8.23 0.28 -11.55
CA VAL A 65 8.42 0.99 -10.29
C VAL A 65 7.54 0.38 -9.20
N GLY A 66 8.01 0.45 -7.95
CA GLY A 66 7.27 -0.01 -6.79
C GLY A 66 6.67 1.16 -6.04
N ILE A 67 5.35 1.21 -5.94
CA ILE A 67 4.66 2.40 -5.39
C ILE A 67 4.40 2.25 -3.91
N CYS A 68 3.74 1.18 -3.50
CA CYS A 68 3.47 0.91 -2.10
C CYS A 68 3.24 -0.58 -1.82
N PHE A 69 3.18 -0.89 -0.54
CA PHE A 69 2.90 -2.21 0.01
C PHE A 69 1.66 -2.12 0.88
N LEU A 70 0.67 -2.95 0.60
CA LEU A 70 -0.53 -3.11 1.42
C LEU A 70 -0.28 -4.28 2.36
N ALA A 71 -0.51 -4.09 3.65
CA ALA A 71 -0.28 -5.10 4.68
C ALA A 71 -1.53 -5.23 5.57
N PRO A 72 -2.11 -6.43 5.71
CA PRO A 72 -3.15 -6.65 6.70
C PRO A 72 -2.54 -6.70 8.12
N ALA A 73 -3.41 -6.62 9.12
CA ALA A 73 -3.04 -6.70 10.52
C ALA A 73 -2.29 -8.00 10.80
N TYR A 74 -1.18 -7.89 11.52
CA TYR A 74 -0.30 -9.02 11.80
C TYR A 74 0.62 -8.73 12.98
N GLY A 75 0.77 -9.68 13.90
CA GLY A 75 1.67 -9.56 15.06
C GLY A 75 1.39 -8.29 15.88
N ASN A 76 0.13 -8.09 16.28
CA ASN A 76 -0.37 -6.90 16.99
C ASN A 76 -0.24 -5.56 16.25
N LYS A 77 0.13 -5.59 14.96
CA LYS A 77 0.15 -4.40 14.11
C LYS A 77 -1.18 -4.23 13.39
N LYS A 78 -1.54 -2.97 13.17
CA LYS A 78 -2.71 -2.54 12.41
C LYS A 78 -2.53 -2.74 10.90
N ASP A 79 -3.64 -2.86 10.17
CA ASP A 79 -3.67 -2.78 8.70
C ASP A 79 -3.00 -1.49 8.24
N ARG A 80 -2.25 -1.53 7.14
CA ARG A 80 -1.53 -0.35 6.65
C ARG A 80 -1.17 -0.37 5.18
N ILE A 81 -0.95 0.83 4.66
CA ILE A 81 -0.32 1.08 3.37
C ILE A 81 1.04 1.71 3.63
N GLU A 82 2.10 1.08 3.16
CA GLU A 82 3.48 1.49 3.41
C GLU A 82 4.21 1.81 2.12
N PHE A 83 5.00 2.87 2.10
CA PHE A 83 5.92 3.14 1.01
C PHE A 83 7.06 4.03 1.48
N SER A 84 8.19 3.90 0.79
CA SER A 84 9.39 4.68 1.08
C SER A 84 9.52 5.79 0.05
N LEU A 85 9.46 7.04 0.52
CA LEU A 85 9.56 8.20 -0.38
C LEU A 85 10.95 8.31 -1.01
N ASN A 86 12.02 7.89 -0.31
CA ASN A 86 13.38 8.03 -0.81
C ASN A 86 13.67 7.12 -2.04
N PRO A 87 13.41 5.80 -2.00
CA PRO A 87 13.48 4.96 -3.19
C PRO A 87 12.48 5.38 -4.27
N LEU A 88 11.26 5.77 -3.88
CA LEU A 88 10.25 6.16 -4.85
C LEU A 88 10.66 7.42 -5.61
N ALA A 89 11.19 8.44 -4.94
CA ALA A 89 11.72 9.64 -5.57
C ALA A 89 12.84 9.34 -6.59
N LYS A 90 13.66 8.31 -6.35
CA LYS A 90 14.66 7.84 -7.33
C LYS A 90 14.03 7.14 -8.54
N GLN A 91 12.87 6.51 -8.36
CA GLN A 91 12.16 5.77 -9.40
C GLN A 91 11.29 6.66 -10.28
N ILE A 92 10.54 7.61 -9.70
CA ILE A 92 9.55 8.44 -10.41
C ILE A 92 9.92 9.93 -10.46
N GLY A 93 11.05 10.32 -9.85
CA GLY A 93 11.50 11.71 -9.73
C GLY A 93 10.94 12.42 -8.49
N ALA A 94 11.75 13.33 -7.93
CA ALA A 94 11.40 14.09 -6.73
C ALA A 94 10.08 14.90 -6.87
N PRO A 95 9.79 15.62 -7.98
CA PRO A 95 8.56 16.40 -8.09
C PRO A 95 7.27 15.57 -8.02
N ARG A 96 7.26 14.39 -8.67
CA ARG A 96 6.12 13.46 -8.62
C ARG A 96 5.96 12.89 -7.22
N CYS A 97 7.07 12.54 -6.56
CA CYS A 97 7.07 12.01 -5.21
C CYS A 97 6.56 13.03 -4.16
N GLU A 98 6.95 14.29 -4.25
CA GLU A 98 6.46 15.36 -3.36
C GLU A 98 4.97 15.66 -3.58
N THR A 99 4.52 15.63 -4.84
CA THR A 99 3.09 15.76 -5.18
C THR A 99 2.27 14.63 -4.55
N LEU A 100 2.78 13.39 -4.61
CA LEU A 100 2.17 12.23 -3.98
C LEU A 100 2.11 12.43 -2.45
N LYS A 101 3.23 12.76 -1.82
CA LYS A 101 3.31 12.98 -0.36
C LYS A 101 2.27 14.00 0.12
N THR A 102 2.21 15.16 -0.53
CA THR A 102 1.24 16.22 -0.20
C THR A 102 -0.20 15.73 -0.33
N SER A 103 -0.49 14.98 -1.41
CA SER A 103 -1.83 14.43 -1.65
C SER A 103 -2.22 13.39 -0.60
N LEU A 104 -1.29 12.56 -0.17
CA LEU A 104 -1.52 11.54 0.86
C LEU A 104 -1.67 12.16 2.24
N GLN A 105 -0.88 13.19 2.59
CA GLN A 105 -1.08 13.95 3.84
C GLN A 105 -2.47 14.57 3.89
N LYS A 106 -2.94 15.17 2.79
CA LYS A 106 -4.29 15.73 2.71
C LYS A 106 -5.38 14.65 2.82
N ALA A 107 -5.17 13.46 2.24
CA ALA A 107 -6.17 12.40 2.21
C ALA A 107 -6.25 11.60 3.52
N ALA A 108 -5.11 11.32 4.13
CA ALA A 108 -5.00 10.44 5.29
C ALA A 108 -4.98 11.21 6.63
N GLY A 109 -4.60 12.49 6.64
CA GLY A 109 -4.51 13.29 7.87
C GLY A 109 -3.71 12.56 8.96
N ASP A 110 -4.31 12.41 10.14
CA ASP A 110 -3.67 11.77 11.30
C ASP A 110 -3.37 10.28 11.12
N HIS A 111 -3.94 9.61 10.13
CA HIS A 111 -3.62 8.21 9.80
C HIS A 111 -2.25 8.07 9.14
N LEU A 112 -1.69 9.16 8.58
CA LEU A 112 -0.35 9.17 8.01
C LEU A 112 0.69 9.31 9.11
N LYS A 113 1.57 8.31 9.23
CA LYS A 113 2.69 8.27 10.17
C LYS A 113 4.02 8.14 9.41
N GLY A 114 5.09 8.61 10.04
CA GLY A 114 6.44 8.55 9.49
C GLY A 114 6.74 9.67 8.48
N ALA A 115 8.03 9.89 8.23
CA ALA A 115 8.52 10.96 7.36
C ALA A 115 9.13 10.42 6.05
N SER A 116 10.01 9.42 6.14
CA SER A 116 10.69 8.80 5.00
C SER A 116 10.08 7.44 4.62
N MET A 117 9.76 6.63 5.63
CA MET A 117 8.90 5.47 5.54
C MET A 117 7.50 5.90 5.96
N VAL A 118 6.65 6.18 4.98
CA VAL A 118 5.28 6.61 5.23
C VAL A 118 4.42 5.37 5.45
N SER A 119 3.60 5.41 6.49
CA SER A 119 2.60 4.40 6.80
C SER A 119 1.24 5.07 6.95
N ILE A 120 0.23 4.58 6.24
CA ILE A 120 -1.16 4.98 6.42
C ILE A 120 -1.84 3.87 7.20
N VAL A 121 -2.09 4.13 8.48
CA VAL A 121 -2.56 3.14 9.45
C VAL A 121 -4.08 3.09 9.46
N GLU A 122 -4.64 1.87 9.49
CA GLU A 122 -6.10 1.63 9.43
C GLU A 122 -6.74 2.36 8.24
N PRO A 123 -6.31 2.08 7.01
CA PRO A 123 -6.81 2.80 5.83
C PRO A 123 -8.32 2.61 5.61
N GLY A 124 -8.92 1.57 6.20
CA GLY A 124 -10.36 1.35 6.22
C GLY A 124 -11.14 2.36 7.07
N ASP A 125 -10.50 3.00 8.05
CA ASP A 125 -11.16 3.96 8.96
C ASP A 125 -11.14 5.39 8.40
N LEU A 126 -10.40 5.62 7.31
CA LEU A 126 -10.49 6.86 6.55
C LEU A 126 -11.92 7.10 6.07
N SER A 127 -12.37 8.35 6.11
CA SER A 127 -13.63 8.74 5.47
C SER A 127 -13.67 8.31 4.01
N ALA A 128 -14.87 8.09 3.46
CA ALA A 128 -15.04 7.73 2.05
C ALA A 128 -14.35 8.74 1.10
N ALA A 129 -14.38 10.03 1.45
CA ALA A 129 -13.68 11.08 0.72
C ALA A 129 -12.15 10.94 0.81
N GLY A 130 -11.62 10.60 1.99
CA GLY A 130 -10.21 10.30 2.22
C GLY A 130 -9.74 9.08 1.42
N GLN A 131 -10.47 7.97 1.49
CA GLN A 131 -10.21 6.75 0.71
C GLN A 131 -10.20 7.01 -0.81
N LYS A 132 -11.18 7.77 -1.31
CA LYS A 132 -11.24 8.17 -2.73
C LYS A 132 -10.06 9.05 -3.13
N SER A 133 -9.71 10.02 -2.29
CA SER A 133 -8.57 10.93 -2.53
C SER A 133 -7.24 10.18 -2.53
N MET A 134 -7.06 9.24 -1.62
CA MET A 134 -5.88 8.39 -1.53
C MET A 134 -5.72 7.50 -2.76
N THR A 135 -6.80 6.83 -3.16
CA THR A 135 -6.83 5.99 -4.38
C THR A 135 -6.48 6.80 -5.63
N THR A 136 -7.02 8.02 -5.72
CA THR A 136 -6.73 8.95 -6.81
C THR A 136 -5.26 9.37 -6.80
N ALA A 137 -4.70 9.68 -5.63
CA ALA A 137 -3.32 10.10 -5.48
C ALA A 137 -2.34 9.00 -5.91
N LEU A 138 -2.53 7.77 -5.42
CA LEU A 138 -1.71 6.62 -5.81
C LEU A 138 -1.81 6.36 -7.31
N GLY A 139 -3.03 6.35 -7.87
CA GLY A 139 -3.25 6.12 -9.29
C GLY A 139 -2.71 7.19 -10.24
N LYS A 140 -2.33 8.38 -9.76
CA LYS A 140 -1.66 9.42 -10.57
C LYS A 140 -0.18 9.14 -10.77
N VAL A 141 0.41 8.23 -10.01
CA VAL A 141 1.85 7.98 -10.07
C VAL A 141 2.26 7.29 -11.38
N ILE A 142 1.42 6.38 -11.86
CA ILE A 142 1.66 5.53 -13.04
C ILE A 142 0.78 5.91 -14.25
N ALA A 143 0.01 6.99 -14.13
CA ALA A 143 -0.72 7.59 -15.24
C ALA A 143 0.14 8.68 -15.90
#